data_AF-A0AAE4R9G5-F1
#
_entry.id   AF-A0AAE4R9G5-F1
#
_cell.length_a   1.000
_cell.length_b   1.000
_cell.length_c   1.000
_cell.angle_alpha   90.00
_cell.angle_beta   90.00
_cell.angle_gamma   90.00
#
_symmetry.space_group_name_H-M   'P 1'
#
loop_
_entity.id
_entity.type
_entity.pdbx_description
1 polymer ?
#
loop_
_entity_poly.entity_id
_entity_poly.type
_entity_poly.pdbx_seq_one_letter_code
_entity_poly.pdbx_strand_id
1 'polypeptide(L)' 'MWVLTAREREAVTLRFTTELTSEEIGAAMGLSATAARMLVYRGVAKLREVMPR' A
#
# COMPACT_ATOMS: atom_id res chain seq x y z
N MET A 1 14.42 9.66 7.15
CA MET A 1 12.98 9.89 6.95
C MET A 1 12.46 8.75 6.09
N TRP A 2 11.49 7.97 6.56
CA TRP A 2 10.94 6.89 5.75
C TRP A 2 10.07 7.46 4.63
N VAL A 3 10.27 7.00 3.39
CA VAL A 3 9.54 7.49 2.20
C VAL A 3 8.03 7.21 2.28
N LEU A 4 7.63 6.11 2.93
CA LEU A 4 6.23 5.72 3.12
C LEU A 4 5.73 6.05 4.52
N THR A 5 4.47 6.47 4.61
CA THR A 5 3.73 6.46 5.89
C THR A 5 3.54 5.02 6.39
N ALA A 6 3.22 4.85 7.67
CA ALA A 6 2.94 3.53 8.24
C ALA A 6 1.81 2.80 7.49
N ARG A 7 0.71 3.51 7.20
CA ARG A 7 -0.45 2.98 6.46
C ARG A 7 -0.13 2.60 5.01
N GLU A 8 0.65 3.42 4.30
CA GLU A 8 1.07 3.11 2.92
C GLU A 8 2.00 1.89 2.89
N ARG A 9 2.93 1.80 3.84
CA ARG A 9 3.84 0.66 3.95
C ARG A 9 3.08 -0.63 4.21
N GLU A 10 2.19 -0.63 5.19
CA GLU A 10 1.36 -1.78 5.54
C GLU A 10 0.53 -2.26 4.34
N ALA A 11 -0.17 -1.35 3.65
CA ALA A 11 -0.95 -1.69 2.46
C ALA A 11 -0.08 -2.25 1.31
N VAL A 12 1.11 -1.68 1.08
CA VAL A 12 2.07 -2.17 0.07
C VAL A 12 2.59 -3.56 0.45
N THR A 13 2.93 -3.80 1.72
CA THR A 13 3.32 -5.12 2.20
C THR A 13 2.21 -6.14 1.94
N LEU A 14 0.98 -5.88 2.41
CA LEU A 14 -0.14 -6.79 2.20
C LEU A 14 -0.42 -7.09 0.71
N ARG A 15 -0.23 -6.09 -0.17
CA ARG A 15 -0.38 -6.33 -1.62
C ARG A 15 0.74 -7.18 -2.20
N PHE A 16 2.00 -6.89 -1.90
CA PHE A 16 3.11 -7.44 -2.67
C PHE A 16 3.85 -8.60 -1.99
N THR A 17 3.63 -8.85 -0.70
CA THR A 17 4.16 -10.04 -0.02
C THR A 17 3.12 -11.13 0.18
N THR A 18 1.84 -10.75 0.32
CA THR A 18 0.73 -11.70 0.54
C THR A 18 -0.29 -11.73 -0.60
N GLU A 19 -0.06 -10.94 -1.67
CA GLU A 19 -0.90 -10.91 -2.87
C GLU A 19 -2.39 -10.57 -2.63
N LEU A 20 -2.71 -9.93 -1.51
CA LEU A 20 -4.09 -9.61 -1.16
C LEU A 20 -4.71 -8.62 -2.14
N THR A 21 -5.98 -8.87 -2.47
CA THR A 21 -6.83 -7.95 -3.22
C THR A 21 -7.09 -6.66 -2.44
N SER A 22 -7.57 -5.62 -3.10
CA SER A 22 -7.89 -4.35 -2.42
C SER A 22 -8.98 -4.53 -1.34
N GLU A 23 -9.90 -5.47 -1.55
CA GLU A 23 -10.99 -5.80 -0.63
C GLU A 23 -10.46 -6.49 0.62
N GLU A 24 -9.59 -7.49 0.45
CA GLU A 24 -8.95 -8.19 1.57
C GLU A 24 -8.02 -7.26 2.37
N ILE A 25 -7.27 -6.39 1.71
CA ILE A 25 -6.47 -5.35 2.38
C ILE A 25 -7.38 -4.40 3.16
N GLY A 26 -8.49 -3.97 2.57
CA GLY A 26 -9.49 -3.14 3.24
C GLY A 26 -10.01 -3.80 4.51
N ALA A 27 -10.44 -5.05 4.42
CA ALA A 27 -10.91 -5.83 5.57
C ALA A 27 -9.83 -5.99 6.65
N ALA A 28 -8.60 -6.31 6.28
CA ALA A 28 -7.48 -6.47 7.21
C ALA A 28 -7.12 -5.17 7.94
N MET A 29 -7.28 -4.02 7.29
CA MET A 29 -6.91 -2.70 7.84
C MET A 29 -8.09 -1.93 8.46
N GLY A 30 -9.31 -2.48 8.43
CA GLY A 30 -10.52 -1.75 8.86
C GLY A 30 -10.89 -0.57 7.97
N LEU A 31 -10.67 -0.71 6.65
CA LEU A 31 -10.86 0.33 5.63
C LEU A 31 -11.80 -0.16 4.51
N SER A 32 -12.31 0.77 3.70
CA SER A 32 -12.93 0.39 2.42
C SER A 32 -11.88 -0.11 1.43
N ALA A 33 -12.30 -0.95 0.48
CA ALA A 33 -11.44 -1.42 -0.61
C ALA A 33 -10.81 -0.26 -1.41
N THR A 34 -11.57 0.82 -1.63
CA THR A 34 -11.09 2.03 -2.30
C THR A 34 -9.99 2.72 -1.50
N ALA A 35 -10.15 2.86 -0.18
CA ALA A 35 -9.13 3.47 0.67
C ALA A 35 -7.85 2.62 0.69
N ALA A 36 -7.97 1.30 0.77
CA ALA A 36 -6.85 0.36 0.65
C ALA A 36 -6.12 0.50 -0.70
N ARG A 37 -6.87 0.50 -1.82
CA ARG A 37 -6.30 0.72 -3.16
C ARG A 37 -5.53 2.03 -3.24
N MET A 38 -6.04 3.11 -2.65
CA MET A 38 -5.38 4.41 -2.66
C MET A 38 -4.10 4.44 -1.83
N LEU A 39 -4.03 3.68 -0.73
CA LEU A 39 -2.78 3.52 0.04
C LEU A 39 -1.72 2.78 -0.75
N VAL A 40 -2.08 1.66 -1.41
CA VAL A 40 -1.17 0.91 -2.28
C VAL A 40 -0.67 1.80 -3.43
N TYR A 41 -1.59 2.47 -4.13
CA TYR A 41 -1.25 3.34 -5.26
C TYR A 41 -0.26 4.44 -4.88
N ARG A 42 -0.55 5.18 -3.80
CA ARG A 42 0.33 6.25 -3.32
C ARG A 42 1.68 5.72 -2.83
N GLY A 43 1.68 4.58 -2.14
CA GLY A 43 2.91 3.95 -1.69
C GLY A 43 3.81 3.56 -2.86
N VAL A 44 3.27 2.89 -3.88
CA VAL A 44 4.02 2.51 -5.09
C VAL A 44 4.52 3.74 -5.84
N ALA A 45 3.70 4.79 -5.97
CA ALA A 45 4.10 6.03 -6.63
C ALA A 45 5.34 6.65 -5.96
N LYS A 46 5.34 6.76 -4.62
CA LYS A 46 6.48 7.27 -3.86
C LYS A 46 7.73 6.39 -3.98
N LEU A 47 7.56 5.07 -3.99
CA LEU A 47 8.70 4.15 -4.17
C LEU A 47 9.35 4.32 -5.54
N ARG A 48 8.56 4.53 -6.59
CA ARG A 48 9.08 4.77 -7.95
C ARG A 48 9.89 6.06 -8.08
N GLU A 49 9.63 7.07 -7.26
CA GLU A 49 10.40 8.32 -7.26
C GLU A 49 11.81 8.14 -6.68
N VAL A 50 12.00 7.17 -5.79
CA VAL A 50 13.26 6.99 -5.03
C VAL A 50 14.03 5.74 -5.44
N MET A 51 13.42 4.82 -6.19
CA MET A 51 14.09 3.64 -6.71
C MET A 51 14.91 4.02 -7.95
N PRO A 52 16.22 3.70 -7.99
CA PRO A 52 17.00 3.83 -9.22
C PRO A 52 16.44 2.92 -10.31
N ARG A 53 16.56 3.38 -11.56
CA ARG A 53 16.14 2.64 -12.75
C ARG A 53 17.06 1.44 -13.02
#